data_AF-A0A965A7F4-F1
#
_entry.id   AF-A0A965A7F4-F1
#
_cell.length_a   1.000
_cell.length_b   1.000
_cell.length_c   1.000
_cell.angle_alpha   90.00
_cell.angle_beta   90.00
_cell.angle_gamma   90.00
#
_symmetry.space_group_name_H-M   'P 1'
#
loop_
_entity.id
_entity.type
_entity.pdbx_description
1 polymer ?
#
loop_
_entity_poly.entity_id
_entity_poly.type
_entity_poly.pdbx_seq_one_letter_code
_entity_poly.pdbx_strand_id
1 'polypeptide(L)'
;ETEARSRLHSGLSTLAKVGFRPLGFVAPGWLISRDAVSAVRRVGFNYLTTHFFVRDLVANKRYFAPVVCQRPNSASTAKIAKLTKLLAMMLRLAKLPVRVAIHPDDLFHAETREAIFSVIDYAIANGYKSETYASFIAARRELKYSLVDSQKSESVG
;
A
#
# COMPACT_ATOMS: atom_id res chain seq x y z
N GLU A 1 -17.17 -7.87 15.14
CA GLU A 1 -16.18 -8.77 14.49
C GLU A 1 -16.72 -9.91 13.63
N THR A 2 -17.67 -10.73 14.10
CA THR A 2 -18.15 -11.95 13.40
C THR A 2 -18.59 -11.71 11.96
N GLU A 3 -19.32 -10.61 11.70
CA GLU A 3 -19.75 -10.23 10.36
C GLU A 3 -18.56 -9.94 9.43
N ALA A 4 -17.55 -9.20 9.91
CA ALA A 4 -16.36 -8.88 9.11
C ALA A 4 -15.64 -10.16 8.67
N ARG A 5 -15.48 -11.13 9.59
CA ARG A 5 -14.88 -12.42 9.26
C ARG A 5 -15.71 -13.21 8.24
N SER A 6 -17.03 -13.22 8.38
CA SER A 6 -17.94 -13.86 7.41
C SER A 6 -17.77 -13.26 6.00
N ARG A 7 -17.79 -11.93 5.90
CA ARG A 7 -17.57 -11.22 4.62
C ARG A 7 -16.20 -11.50 4.02
N LEU A 8 -15.14 -11.56 4.85
CA LEU A 8 -13.79 -11.88 4.39
C LEU A 8 -13.70 -13.31 3.81
N HIS A 9 -14.26 -14.32 4.49
CA HIS A 9 -14.26 -15.69 3.97
C HIS A 9 -15.07 -15.82 2.67
N SER A 10 -16.22 -15.13 2.58
CA SER A 10 -17.02 -15.11 1.35
C SER A 10 -16.25 -14.49 0.17
N GLY A 11 -15.55 -13.37 0.41
CA GLY A 11 -14.67 -12.74 -0.58
C GLY A 11 -13.53 -13.66 -1.02
N LEU A 12 -12.84 -14.30 -0.06
CA LEU A 12 -11.77 -15.27 -0.34
C LEU A 12 -12.27 -16.47 -1.15
N SER A 13 -13.45 -17.00 -0.83
CA SER A 13 -14.07 -18.10 -1.59
C SER A 13 -14.35 -17.68 -3.04
N THR A 14 -14.87 -16.46 -3.24
CA THR A 14 -15.11 -15.91 -4.58
C THR A 14 -13.81 -15.78 -5.38
N LEU A 15 -12.75 -15.24 -4.78
CA LEU A 15 -11.45 -15.11 -5.44
C LEU A 15 -10.80 -16.47 -5.73
N ALA A 16 -10.96 -17.45 -4.83
CA ALA A 16 -10.41 -18.79 -5.01
C ALA A 16 -11.02 -19.53 -6.21
N LYS A 17 -12.31 -19.31 -6.52
CA LYS A 17 -12.99 -19.89 -7.70
C LYS A 17 -12.33 -19.53 -9.03
N VAL A 18 -11.61 -18.40 -9.08
CA VAL A 18 -10.87 -17.93 -10.26
C VAL A 18 -9.35 -18.03 -10.08
N GLY A 19 -8.89 -18.81 -9.09
CA GLY A 19 -7.47 -19.12 -8.89
C GLY A 19 -6.67 -18.08 -8.09
N PHE A 20 -7.30 -17.01 -7.56
CA PHE A 20 -6.59 -16.02 -6.76
C PHE A 20 -6.47 -16.43 -5.29
N ARG A 21 -5.28 -16.20 -4.71
CA ARG A 21 -4.98 -16.41 -3.29
C ARG A 21 -4.34 -15.14 -2.72
N PRO A 22 -5.13 -14.12 -2.35
CA PRO A 22 -4.60 -12.84 -1.92
C PRO A 22 -3.83 -12.96 -0.59
N LEU A 23 -2.64 -12.34 -0.55
CA LEU A 23 -1.79 -12.33 0.65
C LEU A 23 -2.12 -11.18 1.60
N GLY A 24 -2.89 -10.18 1.16
CA GLY A 24 -3.23 -9.03 1.99
C GLY A 24 -4.58 -8.42 1.65
N PHE A 25 -4.95 -7.42 2.46
CA PHE A 25 -6.24 -6.79 2.43
C PHE A 25 -6.11 -5.27 2.24
N VAL A 26 -6.84 -4.71 1.28
CA VAL A 26 -6.95 -3.26 1.07
C VAL A 26 -8.31 -2.82 1.60
N ALA A 27 -8.33 -1.96 2.62
CA ALA A 27 -9.57 -1.49 3.20
C ALA A 27 -10.33 -0.58 2.21
N PRO A 28 -11.65 -0.77 2.01
CA PRO A 28 -12.47 0.12 1.20
C PRO A 28 -12.38 1.57 1.70
N GLY A 29 -12.08 2.52 0.80
CA GLY A 29 -11.85 3.92 1.15
C GLY A 29 -10.73 4.13 2.17
N TRP A 30 -9.88 3.13 2.41
CA TRP A 30 -8.89 3.06 3.48
C TRP A 30 -9.44 3.17 4.91
N LEU A 31 -10.75 2.96 5.09
CA LEU A 31 -11.43 3.02 6.36
C LEU A 31 -11.60 1.60 6.92
N ILE A 32 -11.16 1.37 8.16
CA ILE A 32 -11.30 0.07 8.80
C ILE A 32 -11.44 0.23 10.32
N SER A 33 -12.42 -0.47 10.90
CA SER A 33 -12.62 -0.51 12.35
C SER A 33 -11.60 -1.42 13.04
N ARG A 34 -11.44 -1.27 14.36
CA ARG A 34 -10.55 -2.14 15.16
C ARG A 34 -10.96 -3.61 15.05
N ASP A 35 -12.26 -3.89 15.14
CA ASP A 35 -12.82 -5.23 14.95
C ASP A 35 -12.48 -5.82 13.59
N ALA A 36 -12.58 -5.04 12.52
CA ALA A 36 -12.26 -5.49 11.17
C ALA A 36 -10.76 -5.77 11.01
N VAL A 37 -9.88 -4.97 11.62
CA VAL A 37 -8.43 -5.27 11.68
C VAL A 37 -8.19 -6.62 12.36
N SER A 38 -8.88 -6.89 13.47
CA SER A 38 -8.75 -8.16 14.20
C SER A 38 -9.22 -9.35 13.36
N ALA A 39 -10.36 -9.19 12.66
CA ALA A 39 -10.87 -10.19 11.73
C ALA A 39 -9.89 -10.47 10.58
N VAL A 40 -9.33 -9.42 9.95
CA VAL A 40 -8.32 -9.55 8.88
C VAL A 40 -7.10 -10.34 9.37
N ARG A 41 -6.61 -10.04 10.58
CA ARG A 41 -5.49 -10.80 11.18
C ARG A 41 -5.85 -12.27 11.41
N ARG A 42 -7.03 -12.55 11.96
CA ARG A 42 -7.50 -13.92 12.25
C ARG A 42 -7.75 -14.76 11.01
N VAL A 43 -8.18 -14.13 9.91
CA VAL A 43 -8.36 -14.81 8.61
C VAL A 43 -7.01 -15.21 7.99
N GLY A 44 -5.90 -14.65 8.45
CA GLY A 44 -4.55 -15.05 8.05
C GLY A 44 -3.92 -14.19 6.95
N PHE A 45 -4.41 -12.96 6.74
CA PHE A 45 -3.75 -12.02 5.83
C PHE A 45 -2.37 -11.61 6.38
N ASN A 46 -1.38 -11.52 5.49
CA ASN A 46 -0.03 -11.07 5.85
C ASN A 46 0.02 -9.57 6.10
N TYR A 47 -0.84 -8.81 5.41
CA TYR A 47 -0.83 -7.36 5.48
C TYR A 47 -2.19 -6.70 5.24
N LEU A 48 -2.28 -5.46 5.72
CA LEU A 48 -3.41 -4.55 5.56
C LEU A 48 -2.90 -3.18 5.11
N THR A 49 -3.59 -2.51 4.19
CA THR A 49 -3.26 -1.12 3.83
C THR A 49 -4.33 -0.13 4.29
N THR A 50 -3.90 1.01 4.80
CA THR A 50 -4.73 2.20 5.05
C THR A 50 -4.27 3.35 4.16
N HIS A 51 -4.74 4.58 4.40
CA HIS A 51 -4.37 5.72 3.56
C HIS A 51 -2.89 6.07 3.72
N PHE A 52 -2.38 5.99 4.95
CA PHE A 52 -1.01 6.39 5.29
C PHE A 52 -0.04 5.23 5.50
N PHE A 53 -0.54 4.00 5.67
CA PHE A 53 0.31 2.89 6.12
C PHE A 53 0.10 1.61 5.33
N VAL A 54 1.20 0.89 5.14
CA VAL A 54 1.21 -0.56 4.91
C VAL A 54 1.49 -1.23 6.25
N ARG A 55 0.56 -2.06 6.73
CA ARG A 55 0.64 -2.74 8.02
C ARG A 55 1.01 -4.20 7.80
N ASP A 56 2.16 -4.59 8.31
CA ASP A 56 2.57 -5.99 8.39
C ASP A 56 1.92 -6.63 9.62
N LEU A 57 0.98 -7.55 9.38
CA LEU A 57 0.20 -8.21 10.43
C LEU A 57 0.96 -9.38 11.07
N VAL A 58 1.97 -9.92 10.39
CA VAL A 58 2.81 -11.02 10.91
C VAL A 58 3.86 -10.45 11.86
N ALA A 59 4.58 -9.40 11.43
CA ALA A 59 5.60 -8.76 12.26
C ALA A 59 5.05 -7.69 13.22
N ASN A 60 3.74 -7.43 13.17
CA ASN A 60 3.06 -6.36 13.91
C ASN A 60 3.71 -4.98 13.71
N LYS A 61 4.09 -4.64 12.48
CA LYS A 61 4.73 -3.38 12.10
C LYS A 61 3.84 -2.52 11.22
N ARG A 62 4.12 -1.22 11.19
CA ARG A 62 3.47 -0.26 10.28
C ARG A 62 4.56 0.53 9.58
N TYR A 63 4.47 0.58 8.26
CA TYR A 63 5.38 1.33 7.41
C TYR A 63 4.63 2.53 6.86
N PHE A 64 5.14 3.73 7.14
CA PHE A 64 4.57 4.95 6.57
C PHE A 64 4.80 4.94 5.07
N ALA A 65 3.69 4.92 4.34
CA ALA A 65 3.62 4.80 2.90
C ALA A 65 2.29 5.43 2.47
N PRO A 66 2.20 6.76 2.36
CA PRO A 66 0.96 7.41 1.98
C PRO A 66 0.56 7.04 0.56
N VAL A 67 -0.75 6.98 0.33
CA VAL A 67 -1.35 6.79 -0.99
C VAL A 67 -1.80 8.13 -1.56
N VAL A 68 -1.44 8.37 -2.81
CA VAL A 68 -1.95 9.48 -3.60
C VAL A 68 -3.03 8.97 -4.53
N CYS A 69 -4.13 9.71 -4.61
CA CYS A 69 -5.29 9.34 -5.42
C CYS A 69 -5.69 10.58 -6.20
N GLN A 70 -5.75 10.47 -7.53
CA GLN A 70 -6.47 11.47 -8.30
C GLN A 70 -7.96 11.18 -8.18
N ARG A 71 -8.80 12.22 -8.12
CA ARG A 71 -10.25 12.06 -8.11
C ARG A 71 -10.82 12.67 -9.40
N PRO A 72 -11.61 11.92 -10.19
CA PRO A 72 -12.40 12.49 -11.27
C PRO A 72 -13.36 13.55 -10.70
N ASN A 73 -13.65 14.60 -11.47
CA ASN A 73 -14.71 15.58 -11.20
C ASN A 73 -14.54 16.49 -9.97
N SER A 74 -13.32 16.68 -9.46
CA SER A 74 -13.06 17.80 -8.55
C SER A 74 -12.74 19.06 -9.38
N ALA A 75 -13.25 20.22 -8.98
CA ALA A 75 -13.17 21.49 -9.72
C ALA A 75 -11.75 22.08 -9.92
N SER A 76 -10.69 21.25 -9.86
CA SER A 76 -9.34 21.61 -10.27
C SER A 76 -8.40 20.39 -10.38
N THR A 77 -8.66 19.45 -11.31
CA THR A 77 -7.78 18.30 -11.61
C THR A 77 -6.30 18.70 -11.68
N ALA A 78 -5.99 19.83 -12.31
CA ALA A 78 -4.63 20.38 -12.41
C ALA A 78 -4.02 20.81 -11.05
N LYS A 79 -4.81 21.35 -10.11
CA LYS A 79 -4.32 21.71 -8.77
C LYS A 79 -4.05 20.47 -7.93
N ILE A 80 -4.92 19.46 -8.02
CA ILE A 80 -4.72 18.17 -7.33
C ILE A 80 -3.48 17.46 -7.91
N ALA A 81 -3.29 17.48 -9.22
CA ALA A 81 -2.09 16.95 -9.85
C ALA A 81 -0.81 17.65 -9.34
N LYS A 82 -0.80 18.98 -9.26
CA LYS A 82 0.33 19.75 -8.70
C LYS A 82 0.59 19.42 -7.23
N LEU A 83 -0.45 19.38 -6.40
CA LEU A 83 -0.32 19.02 -4.98
C LEU A 83 0.21 17.60 -4.81
N THR A 84 -0.24 16.68 -5.66
CA THR A 84 0.21 15.28 -5.66
C THR A 84 1.69 15.17 -6.02
N LYS A 85 2.15 15.92 -7.03
CA LYS A 85 3.57 16.01 -7.39
C LYS A 85 4.41 16.59 -6.26
N LEU A 86 3.95 17.65 -5.60
CA LEU A 86 4.64 18.23 -4.46
C LEU A 86 4.75 17.23 -3.31
N LEU A 87 3.67 16.52 -2.99
CA LEU A 87 3.71 15.46 -1.99
C LEU A 87 4.68 14.34 -2.37
N ALA A 88 4.66 13.87 -3.62
CA ALA A 88 5.60 12.86 -4.11
C ALA A 88 7.06 13.34 -4.01
N MET A 89 7.33 14.61 -4.31
CA MET A 89 8.65 15.23 -4.13
C MET A 89 9.08 15.26 -2.66
N MET A 90 8.19 15.65 -1.74
CA MET A 90 8.48 15.67 -0.31
C MET A 90 8.76 14.25 0.23
N LEU A 91 7.98 13.25 -0.20
CA LEU A 91 8.21 11.85 0.16
C LEU A 91 9.55 11.34 -0.37
N ARG A 92 9.95 11.78 -1.57
CA ARG A 92 11.29 11.49 -2.11
C ARG A 92 12.40 12.05 -1.25
N LEU A 93 12.33 13.32 -0.86
CA LEU A 93 13.35 13.92 0.01
C LEU A 93 13.48 13.16 1.33
N ALA A 94 12.37 12.62 1.83
CA ALA A 94 12.33 11.76 3.01
C ALA A 94 12.70 10.28 2.73
N LYS A 95 13.03 9.90 1.48
CA LYS A 95 13.29 8.51 1.05
C LYS A 95 12.15 7.54 1.40
N LEU A 96 10.91 8.04 1.34
CA LEU A 96 9.71 7.30 1.66
C LEU A 96 9.04 6.72 0.41
N PRO A 97 8.38 5.56 0.53
CA PRO A 97 7.58 5.00 -0.56
C PRO A 97 6.39 5.90 -0.88
N VAL A 98 6.05 5.97 -2.16
CA VAL A 98 4.81 6.57 -2.66
C VAL A 98 3.91 5.47 -3.22
N ARG A 99 2.62 5.52 -2.89
CA ARG A 99 1.63 4.60 -3.47
C ARG A 99 0.67 5.40 -4.32
N VAL A 100 0.36 4.92 -5.52
CA VAL A 100 -0.62 5.56 -6.41
C VAL A 100 -1.85 4.66 -6.47
N ALA A 101 -3.01 5.17 -6.08
CA ALA A 101 -4.28 4.48 -6.27
C ALA A 101 -4.86 4.85 -7.63
N ILE A 102 -5.29 3.85 -8.39
CA ILE A 102 -5.86 4.00 -9.72
C ILE A 102 -7.15 3.18 -9.74
N HIS A 103 -8.28 3.83 -9.97
CA HIS A 103 -9.55 3.18 -10.25
C HIS A 103 -9.69 2.98 -11.77
N PRO A 104 -10.43 1.96 -12.24
CA PRO A 104 -10.69 1.79 -13.67
C PRO A 104 -11.23 3.05 -14.34
N ASP A 105 -12.15 3.76 -13.68
CA ASP A 105 -12.78 4.99 -14.18
C ASP A 105 -11.77 6.15 -14.36
N ASP A 106 -10.68 6.16 -13.60
CA ASP A 106 -9.64 7.19 -13.70
C ASP A 106 -8.93 7.15 -15.07
N LEU A 107 -8.88 5.97 -15.69
CA LEU A 107 -8.19 5.76 -16.97
C LEU A 107 -9.02 6.19 -18.18
N PHE A 108 -10.33 6.34 -18.03
CA PHE A 108 -11.22 6.81 -19.10
C PHE A 108 -11.23 8.34 -19.23
N HIS A 109 -10.86 9.07 -18.17
CA HIS A 109 -10.78 10.53 -18.16
C HIS A 109 -9.35 10.99 -18.48
N ALA A 110 -9.16 11.64 -19.64
CA ALA A 110 -7.83 11.99 -20.14
C ALA A 110 -6.98 12.80 -19.14
N GLU A 111 -7.54 13.85 -18.53
CA GLU A 111 -6.82 14.67 -17.55
C GLU A 111 -6.39 13.87 -16.31
N THR A 112 -7.27 13.02 -15.79
CA THR A 112 -6.98 12.18 -14.61
C THR A 112 -5.90 11.16 -14.94
N ARG A 113 -5.99 10.51 -16.09
CA ARG A 113 -4.99 9.58 -16.60
C ARG A 113 -3.62 10.25 -16.76
N GLU A 114 -3.57 11.42 -17.39
CA GLU A 114 -2.32 12.19 -17.55
C GLU A 114 -1.72 12.61 -16.21
N ALA A 115 -2.55 13.03 -15.25
CA ALA A 115 -2.09 13.36 -13.91
C ALA A 115 -1.49 12.15 -13.18
N ILE A 116 -2.11 10.96 -13.30
CA ILE A 116 -1.60 9.70 -12.75
C ILE A 116 -0.25 9.35 -13.37
N PHE A 117 -0.17 9.32 -14.70
CA PHE A 117 1.07 8.99 -15.41
C PHE A 117 2.19 9.97 -15.07
N SER A 118 1.88 11.27 -14.99
CA SER A 118 2.90 12.25 -14.63
C SER A 118 3.49 12.05 -13.23
N VAL A 119 2.73 11.52 -12.27
CA VAL A 119 3.27 11.15 -10.94
C VAL A 119 4.15 9.91 -11.02
N ILE A 120 3.74 8.91 -11.82
CA ILE A 120 4.50 7.66 -12.03
C ILE A 120 5.82 7.96 -12.77
N ASP A 121 5.77 8.69 -13.88
CA ASP A 121 6.93 9.08 -14.67
C ASP A 121 7.92 9.89 -13.82
N TYR A 122 7.41 10.83 -13.02
CA TYR A 122 8.23 11.58 -12.07
C TYR A 122 8.89 10.66 -11.04
N ALA A 123 8.18 9.68 -10.48
CA ALA A 123 8.76 8.73 -9.52
C ALA A 123 9.89 7.91 -10.18
N ILE A 124 9.63 7.34 -11.36
CA ILE A 124 10.60 6.52 -12.11
C ILE A 124 11.83 7.34 -12.49
N ALA A 125 11.65 8.53 -13.07
CA ALA A 125 12.75 9.43 -13.45
C ALA A 125 13.64 9.83 -12.27
N ASN A 126 13.13 9.69 -11.04
CA ASN A 126 13.85 10.02 -9.82
C ASN A 126 14.25 8.79 -8.99
N GLY A 127 14.34 7.62 -9.63
CA GLY A 127 14.97 6.42 -9.07
C GLY A 127 14.06 5.53 -8.22
N TYR A 128 12.75 5.79 -8.19
CA TYR A 128 11.81 4.84 -7.59
C TYR A 128 11.70 3.57 -8.43
N LYS A 129 11.53 2.44 -7.76
CA LYS A 129 11.21 1.14 -8.37
C LYS A 129 9.78 0.76 -8.01
N SER A 130 9.04 0.24 -8.97
CA SER A 130 7.72 -0.35 -8.72
C SER A 130 7.86 -1.67 -7.97
N GLU A 131 7.04 -1.88 -6.95
CA GLU A 131 7.01 -3.12 -6.19
C GLU A 131 5.59 -3.47 -5.75
N THR A 132 5.34 -4.76 -5.48
CA THR A 132 4.09 -5.20 -4.86
C THR A 132 4.14 -4.98 -3.34
N TYR A 133 2.98 -4.91 -2.68
CA TYR A 133 2.93 -4.89 -1.21
C TYR A 133 3.58 -6.12 -0.58
N ALA A 134 3.48 -7.29 -1.21
CA ALA A 134 4.09 -8.51 -0.72
C ALA A 134 5.63 -8.39 -0.73
N SER A 135 6.22 -7.94 -1.84
CA SER A 135 7.66 -7.69 -1.97
C SER A 135 8.14 -6.61 -1.02
N PHE A 136 7.39 -5.50 -0.92
CA PHE A 136 7.67 -4.39 0.00
C PHE A 136 7.83 -4.86 1.46
N ILE A 137 6.95 -5.77 1.89
CA ILE A 137 6.96 -6.31 3.24
C ILE A 137 8.07 -7.35 3.39
N ALA A 138 8.22 -8.26 2.42
CA ALA A 138 9.25 -9.30 2.45
C ALA A 138 10.66 -8.69 2.62
N ALA A 139 11.01 -7.70 1.79
CA ALA A 139 12.30 -7.00 1.88
C ALA A 139 12.54 -6.37 3.26
N ARG A 140 11.50 -5.83 3.89
CA ARG A 140 11.60 -5.20 5.23
C ARG A 140 11.62 -6.20 6.38
N ARG A 141 11.17 -7.43 6.14
CA ARG A 141 11.37 -8.55 7.08
C ARG A 141 12.81 -9.05 6.98
N GLU A 142 13.33 -9.24 5.77
CA GLU A 142 14.71 -9.71 5.51
C GLU A 142 15.79 -8.75 6.01
N LEU A 143 15.59 -7.43 5.83
CA LEU A 143 16.47 -6.41 6.41
C LEU A 143 16.56 -6.52 7.94
N LYS A 144 15.49 -6.97 8.61
CA LYS A 144 15.51 -7.19 10.07
C LYS A 144 16.36 -8.39 10.44
N TYR A 145 16.26 -9.50 9.70
CA TYR A 145 17.07 -10.69 9.96
C TYR A 145 18.57 -10.40 9.73
N SER A 146 18.90 -9.68 8.67
CA SER A 146 20.28 -9.29 8.37
C SER A 146 20.89 -8.42 9.47
N LEU A 147 20.16 -7.43 10.00
CA LEU A 147 20.65 -6.57 11.09
C LEU A 147 20.80 -7.31 12.43
N VAL A 148 19.93 -8.28 12.72
CA VAL A 148 20.02 -9.08 13.96
C VAL A 148 21.23 -10.02 13.93
N ASP A 149 21.54 -10.60 12.76
CA ASP A 149 22.71 -11.47 12.61
C ASP A 149 24.02 -10.67 12.70
N SER A 150 24.07 -9.44 12.16
CA SER A 150 25.22 -8.55 12.31
C SER A 150 25.46 -8.11 13.76
N GLN A 151 24.40 -7.83 14.54
CA GLN A 151 24.56 -7.47 15.95
C GLN A 151 24.95 -8.65 16.84
N LYS A 152 24.60 -9.89 16.47
CA LYS A 152 25.09 -11.09 17.17
C LYS A 152 26.56 -11.38 16.92
N SER A 153 27.10 -11.04 15.74
CA SER A 153 28.54 -11.21 15.46
C SER A 153 29.42 -10.19 16.19
N GLU A 154 28.89 -9.01 16.50
CA GLU A 154 29.65 -7.95 17.20
C GLU A 154 29.64 -8.11 18.73
N SER A 155 28.72 -8.90 19.32
CA SER A 155 28.65 -9.11 20.77
C SER A 155 29.45 -10.32 21.29
N VAL A 156 30.27 -10.94 20.43
CA VAL A 156 31.13 -12.10 20.77
C VAL A 156 32.62 -11.76 20.58
N GLY A 157 32.94 -10.48 20.37
CA GLY A 157 34.31 -9.96 20.26
C GLY A 157 34.78 -9.27 21.53
#